data_AF-A0A3Q3EIB8-F1
#
_entry.id   AF-A0A3Q3EIB8-F1
#
_cell.length_a   1.000
_cell.length_b   1.000
_cell.length_c   1.000
_cell.angle_alpha   90.00
_cell.angle_beta   90.00
_cell.angle_gamma   90.00
#
_symmetry.space_group_name_H-M   'P 1'
#
loop_
_entity.id
_entity.type
_entity.pdbx_description
1 polymer ?
#
loop_
_entity_poly.entity_id
_entity_poly.type
_entity_poly.pdbx_seq_one_letter_code
_entity_poly.pdbx_strand_id
1 'polypeptide(L)'
;SLKEGRVQVIHFFLSSPQYAVFLSAVFMTELIAGISGFVFRHEIKGTFLTTYSEAVMRYDGRDDRSLAVDGVQRRLQCCGVYNYTSWFSSVYFPVGGVPSSCCVSYSDCSSADLKNTTLGCYELVTSFIESNMGIIAGVTFGIAFSQVHTQYYTIMHNTTLTSWFELNQLQNVFSVA
;
A
#
# COMPACT_ATOMS: atom_id res chain seq x y z
N SER A 1 0.52 10.37 -36.59
CA SER A 1 -0.64 9.47 -36.68
C SER A 1 -0.87 8.67 -35.38
N LEU A 2 -0.11 7.61 -35.05
CA LEU A 2 -0.29 6.87 -33.76
C LEU A 2 0.02 7.70 -32.50
N LYS A 3 0.96 8.66 -32.57
CA LYS A 3 1.24 9.61 -31.49
C LYS A 3 0.12 10.65 -31.34
N GLU A 4 -0.34 11.27 -32.43
CA GLU A 4 -1.53 12.15 -32.41
C GLU A 4 -2.75 11.47 -31.80
N GLY A 5 -3.06 10.24 -32.24
CA GLY A 5 -4.24 9.52 -31.74
C GLY A 5 -4.17 9.23 -30.24
N ARG A 6 -2.98 8.90 -29.71
CA ARG A 6 -2.78 8.66 -28.28
C ARG A 6 -2.92 9.94 -27.45
N VAL A 7 -2.44 11.07 -27.98
CA VAL A 7 -2.58 12.40 -27.35
C VAL A 7 -4.04 12.82 -27.30
N GLN A 8 -4.81 12.61 -28.38
CA GLN A 8 -6.24 12.92 -28.39
C GLN A 8 -7.06 12.06 -27.42
N VAL A 9 -6.74 10.77 -27.30
CA VAL A 9 -7.41 9.87 -26.36
C VAL A 9 -7.14 10.29 -24.91
N ILE A 10 -5.89 10.59 -24.55
CA ILE A 10 -5.52 11.06 -23.21
C ILE A 10 -6.21 12.39 -22.90
N HIS A 11 -6.25 13.32 -23.85
CA HIS A 11 -6.91 14.62 -23.72
C HIS A 11 -8.42 14.48 -23.48
N PHE A 12 -9.08 13.55 -24.18
CA PHE A 12 -10.50 13.24 -23.98
C PHE A 12 -10.79 12.63 -22.60
N PHE A 13 -9.95 11.70 -22.12
CA PHE A 13 -10.12 11.13 -20.78
C PHE A 13 -9.89 12.16 -19.66
N LEU A 14 -8.88 13.02 -19.80
CA LEU A 14 -8.56 14.06 -18.80
C LEU A 14 -9.59 15.21 -18.77
N SER A 15 -10.24 15.52 -19.90
CA SER A 15 -11.29 16.57 -19.96
C SER A 15 -12.64 16.10 -19.42
N SER A 16 -12.75 14.83 -19.05
CA SER A 16 -14.00 14.22 -18.68
C SER A 16 -14.36 14.46 -17.20
N PRO A 17 -15.63 14.79 -16.86
CA PRO A 17 -16.02 15.13 -15.49
C PRO A 17 -15.92 13.95 -14.53
N GLN A 18 -15.92 12.71 -15.04
CA GLN A 18 -15.83 11.51 -14.21
C GLN A 18 -14.44 11.36 -13.57
N TYR A 19 -13.40 11.83 -14.26
CA TYR A 19 -12.03 11.78 -13.73
C TYR A 19 -11.86 12.67 -12.49
N ALA A 20 -12.44 13.87 -12.49
CA ALA A 20 -12.42 14.77 -11.34
C ALA A 20 -13.17 14.20 -10.12
N VAL A 21 -14.33 13.59 -10.35
CA VAL A 21 -15.11 12.92 -9.30
C VAL A 21 -14.32 11.74 -8.72
N PHE A 22 -13.68 10.94 -9.58
CA PHE A 22 -12.84 9.82 -9.16
C PHE A 22 -11.65 10.30 -8.30
N LEU A 23 -10.89 11.31 -8.74
CA LEU A 23 -9.77 11.86 -7.97
C LEU A 23 -10.21 12.41 -6.60
N SER A 24 -11.37 13.08 -6.56
CA SER A 24 -11.95 13.58 -5.30
C SER A 24 -12.29 12.43 -4.34
N ALA A 25 -12.84 11.33 -4.85
CA ALA A 25 -13.14 10.14 -4.05
C ALA A 25 -11.87 9.46 -3.52
N VAL A 26 -10.80 9.41 -4.32
CA VAL A 26 -9.49 8.91 -3.87
C VAL A 26 -8.93 9.79 -2.76
N PHE A 27 -8.95 11.11 -2.92
CA PHE A 27 -8.47 12.05 -1.90
C PHE A 27 -9.21 11.89 -0.56
N MET A 28 -10.53 11.75 -0.60
CA MET A 28 -11.32 11.52 0.63
C MET A 28 -10.96 10.17 1.28
N THR A 29 -10.72 9.13 0.49
CA THR A 29 -10.28 7.83 1.00
C THR A 29 -8.89 7.92 1.63
N GLU A 30 -7.98 8.66 1.02
CA GLU A 30 -6.63 8.90 1.54
C GLU A 30 -6.66 9.68 2.87
N LEU A 31 -7.49 10.71 2.97
CA LEU A 31 -7.70 11.43 4.24
C LEU A 31 -8.26 10.53 5.32
N ILE A 32 -9.31 9.75 5.02
CA ILE A 32 -9.93 8.83 5.98
C ILE A 32 -8.91 7.76 6.42
N ALA A 33 -8.16 7.17 5.47
CA ALA A 33 -7.15 6.16 5.75
C ALA A 33 -5.99 6.74 6.56
N GLY A 34 -5.52 7.94 6.24
CA GLY A 34 -4.46 8.63 6.96
C GLY A 34 -4.84 8.96 8.40
N ILE A 35 -6.03 9.54 8.61
CA ILE A 35 -6.55 9.84 9.95
C ILE A 35 -6.74 8.55 10.75
N SER A 36 -7.38 7.53 10.16
CA SER A 36 -7.63 6.25 10.81
C SER A 36 -6.32 5.54 11.18
N GLY A 37 -5.37 5.49 10.26
CA GLY A 37 -4.05 4.90 10.50
C GLY A 37 -3.28 5.60 11.62
N PHE A 38 -3.40 6.93 11.72
CA PHE A 38 -2.77 7.69 12.79
C PHE A 38 -3.45 7.50 14.16
N VAL A 39 -4.77 7.55 14.20
CA VAL A 39 -5.58 7.40 15.43
C VAL A 39 -5.48 5.98 15.97
N PHE A 40 -5.67 4.97 15.12
CA PHE A 40 -5.68 3.56 15.49
C PHE A 40 -4.31 2.89 15.39
N ARG A 41 -3.21 3.64 15.35
CA ARG A 41 -1.85 3.07 15.20
C ARG A 41 -1.49 2.03 16.27
N HIS A 42 -1.96 2.22 17.50
CA HIS A 42 -1.70 1.29 18.60
C HIS A 42 -2.56 0.03 18.49
N GLU A 43 -3.83 0.19 18.11
CA GLU A 43 -4.73 -0.93 17.84
C GLU A 43 -4.25 -1.80 16.68
N ILE A 44 -3.68 -1.19 15.63
CA ILE A 44 -3.09 -1.91 14.49
C ILE A 44 -1.93 -2.80 14.97
N LYS A 45 -1.06 -2.29 15.85
CA LYS A 45 0.03 -3.10 16.44
C LYS A 45 -0.51 -4.26 17.27
N GLY A 46 -1.49 -4.00 18.13
CA GLY A 46 -2.13 -5.03 18.95
C GLY A 46 -2.83 -6.10 18.12
N THR A 47 -3.58 -5.69 17.09
CA THR A 47 -4.28 -6.58 16.16
C THR A 47 -3.30 -7.42 15.34
N PHE A 48 -2.19 -6.82 14.88
CA PHE A 48 -1.13 -7.54 14.20
C PHE A 48 -0.52 -8.60 15.12
N LEU A 49 -0.22 -8.25 16.37
CA LEU A 49 0.33 -9.18 17.36
C LEU A 49 -0.59 -10.39 17.56
N THR A 50 -1.88 -10.16 17.82
CA THR A 50 -2.83 -11.24 18.11
C THR A 50 -3.04 -12.13 16.89
N THR A 51 -3.31 -11.54 15.73
CA THR A 51 -3.61 -12.26 14.49
C THR A 51 -2.41 -13.06 14.01
N TYR A 52 -1.22 -12.44 14.03
CA TYR A 52 0.02 -13.09 13.60
C TYR A 52 0.46 -14.16 14.60
N SER A 53 0.31 -13.92 15.91
CA SER A 53 0.58 -14.93 16.92
C SER A 53 -0.30 -16.16 16.74
N GLU A 54 -1.60 -15.97 16.55
CA GLU A 54 -2.50 -17.09 16.26
C GLU A 54 -2.11 -17.80 14.96
N ALA A 55 -1.63 -17.07 13.96
CA ALA A 55 -1.19 -17.65 12.69
C ALA A 55 0.07 -18.50 12.82
N VAL A 56 1.04 -18.06 13.62
CA VAL A 56 2.23 -18.86 13.95
C VAL A 56 1.83 -20.08 14.77
N MET A 57 0.92 -19.94 15.74
CA MET A 57 0.50 -21.06 16.59
C MET A 57 -0.23 -22.17 15.81
N ARG A 58 -1.07 -21.80 14.83
CA ARG A 58 -1.85 -22.72 14.00
C ARG A 58 -1.19 -23.11 12.67
N TYR A 59 0.03 -22.62 12.42
CA TYR A 59 0.77 -22.91 11.21
C TYR A 59 0.89 -24.42 10.99
N ASP A 60 0.65 -24.90 9.77
CA ASP A 60 0.75 -26.31 9.41
C ASP A 60 1.51 -26.57 8.09
N GLY A 61 1.98 -25.50 7.44
CA GLY A 61 2.75 -25.53 6.19
C GLY A 61 1.94 -25.91 4.94
N ARG A 62 0.62 -26.04 5.03
CA ARG A 62 -0.24 -26.55 3.95
C ARG A 62 -1.29 -25.56 3.48
N ASP A 63 -1.74 -24.67 4.35
CA ASP A 63 -2.78 -23.70 4.06
C ASP A 63 -2.27 -22.32 3.59
N ASP A 64 -3.18 -21.51 3.04
CA ASP A 64 -2.88 -20.14 2.62
C ASP A 64 -2.41 -19.26 3.79
N ARG A 65 -2.85 -19.57 5.01
CA ARG A 65 -2.41 -18.86 6.23
C ARG A 65 -0.93 -19.11 6.50
N SER A 66 -0.46 -20.34 6.33
CA SER A 66 0.95 -20.73 6.44
C SER A 66 1.78 -20.05 5.35
N LEU A 67 1.28 -19.99 4.12
CA LEU A 67 1.91 -19.22 3.04
C LEU A 67 2.02 -17.72 3.37
N ALA A 68 1.02 -17.15 4.06
CA ALA A 68 1.07 -15.77 4.50
C ALA A 68 2.13 -15.55 5.60
N VAL A 69 2.23 -16.45 6.59
CA VAL A 69 3.30 -16.39 7.62
C VAL A 69 4.68 -16.47 6.97
N ASP A 70 4.88 -17.42 6.06
CA ASP A 70 6.10 -17.56 5.27
C ASP A 70 6.44 -16.28 4.50
N GLY A 71 5.43 -15.67 3.86
CA GLY A 71 5.57 -14.43 3.12
C GLY A 71 6.00 -13.25 4.01
N VAL A 72 5.41 -13.11 5.19
CA VAL A 72 5.79 -12.08 6.17
C VAL A 72 7.25 -12.26 6.60
N GLN A 73 7.64 -13.48 7.00
CA GLN A 73 9.01 -13.78 7.45
C GLN A 73 10.06 -13.59 6.35
N ARG A 74 9.72 -13.92 5.10
CA ARG A 74 10.62 -13.69 3.95
C ARG A 74 10.74 -12.21 3.58
N ARG A 75 9.63 -11.48 3.55
CA ARG A 75 9.65 -10.05 3.14
C ARG A 75 10.31 -9.17 4.19
N LEU A 76 10.01 -9.42 5.46
CA LEU A 76 10.53 -8.64 6.57
C LEU A 76 11.84 -9.18 7.12
N GLN A 77 12.30 -10.36 6.68
CA GLN A 77 13.55 -10.97 7.16
C GLN A 77 13.57 -11.16 8.69
N CYS A 78 12.43 -11.57 9.26
CA CYS A 78 12.22 -11.80 10.69
C CYS A 78 11.80 -13.25 10.95
N CYS A 79 11.86 -13.71 12.21
CA CYS A 79 11.43 -15.07 12.55
C CYS A 79 10.57 -15.11 13.83
N GLY A 80 9.43 -15.80 13.71
CA GLY A 80 8.47 -15.93 14.80
C GLY A 80 7.79 -14.61 15.17
N VAL A 81 7.02 -14.62 16.26
CA VAL A 81 6.27 -13.45 16.74
C VAL A 81 7.23 -12.46 17.38
N TYR A 82 7.85 -12.88 18.48
CA TYR A 82 8.87 -12.13 19.22
C TYR A 82 10.27 -12.63 18.93
N ASN A 83 10.40 -13.94 18.68
CA ASN A 83 11.64 -14.59 18.30
C ASN A 83 11.36 -15.99 17.73
N TYR A 84 12.40 -16.70 17.26
CA TYR A 84 12.31 -18.08 16.79
C TYR A 84 11.71 -19.04 17.84
N THR A 85 11.88 -18.76 19.14
CA THR A 85 11.30 -19.55 20.22
C THR A 85 9.77 -19.56 20.23
N SER A 86 9.11 -18.60 19.58
CA SER A 86 7.65 -18.60 19.39
C SER A 86 7.18 -19.86 18.65
N TRP A 87 8.05 -20.49 17.87
CA TRP A 87 7.73 -21.74 17.19
C TRP A 87 7.59 -22.92 18.15
N PHE A 88 8.23 -22.92 19.32
CA PHE A 88 8.20 -24.05 20.26
C PHE A 88 6.79 -24.38 20.76
N SER A 89 5.90 -23.39 20.75
CA SER A 89 4.49 -23.53 21.14
C SER A 89 3.56 -23.83 19.96
N SER A 90 4.06 -23.80 18.72
CA SER A 90 3.25 -24.04 17.51
C SER A 90 2.96 -25.52 17.29
N VAL A 91 1.86 -25.81 16.59
CA VAL A 91 1.48 -27.18 16.23
C VAL A 91 2.45 -27.84 15.24
N TYR A 92 3.21 -27.04 14.47
CA TYR A 92 4.14 -27.52 13.45
C TYR A 92 5.50 -27.95 14.02
N PHE A 93 5.93 -27.37 15.13
CA PHE A 93 7.29 -27.55 15.65
C PHE A 93 7.71 -28.99 15.94
N PRO A 94 6.86 -29.86 16.51
CA PRO A 94 7.22 -31.26 16.73
C PRO A 94 7.48 -32.06 15.44
N VAL A 95 6.93 -31.62 14.31
CA VAL A 95 6.97 -32.34 13.04
C VAL A 95 8.04 -31.78 12.11
N GLY A 96 8.15 -30.46 12.02
CA GLY A 96 9.02 -29.77 11.07
C GLY A 96 9.93 -28.72 11.68
N GLY A 97 9.97 -28.58 13.01
CA GLY A 97 10.80 -27.60 13.70
C GLY A 97 10.41 -26.16 13.35
N VAL A 98 11.42 -25.32 13.10
CA VAL A 98 11.23 -23.95 12.63
C VAL A 98 11.11 -23.97 11.10
N PRO A 99 10.12 -23.27 10.49
CA PRO A 99 9.93 -23.32 9.05
C PRO A 99 11.08 -22.67 8.27
N SER A 100 11.25 -23.12 7.02
CA SER A 100 12.30 -22.65 6.10
C SER A 100 12.24 -21.15 5.80
N SER A 101 11.07 -20.51 5.97
CA SER A 101 10.88 -19.06 5.83
C SER A 101 11.71 -18.22 6.81
N CYS A 102 12.07 -18.79 7.96
CA CYS A 102 12.94 -18.19 8.96
C CYS A 102 14.43 -18.30 8.63
N CYS A 103 14.81 -19.04 7.60
CA CYS A 103 16.21 -19.35 7.29
C CYS A 103 16.75 -18.34 6.28
N VAL A 104 18.02 -17.95 6.43
CA VAL A 104 18.68 -17.04 5.47
C VAL A 104 18.83 -17.72 4.11
N SER A 105 19.20 -19.00 4.10
CA SER A 105 19.29 -19.85 2.92
C SER A 105 18.24 -20.98 2.98
N TYR A 106 17.76 -21.41 1.81
CA TYR A 106 16.83 -22.54 1.68
C TYR A 106 17.50 -23.91 1.84
N SER A 107 18.81 -24.00 1.60
CA SER A 107 19.50 -25.29 1.46
C SER A 107 19.92 -25.90 2.80
N ASP A 108 20.27 -25.08 3.78
CA ASP A 108 20.73 -25.50 5.11
C ASP A 108 20.17 -24.53 6.14
N CYS A 109 19.16 -24.98 6.88
CA CYS A 109 18.63 -24.23 8.01
C CYS A 109 19.08 -24.87 9.31
N SER A 110 20.34 -24.64 9.69
CA SER A 110 20.78 -24.95 11.04
C SER A 110 20.29 -23.87 12.02
N SER A 111 20.37 -24.15 13.32
CA SER A 111 20.11 -23.14 14.35
C SER A 111 21.04 -21.92 14.26
N ALA A 112 22.16 -22.02 13.55
CA ALA A 112 23.05 -20.90 13.25
C ALA A 112 22.63 -20.10 11.99
N ASP A 113 21.81 -20.67 11.11
CA ASP A 113 21.34 -20.05 9.84
C ASP A 113 19.96 -19.40 9.94
N LEU A 114 19.38 -19.44 11.13
CA LEU A 114 18.16 -18.71 11.45
C LEU A 114 18.40 -17.21 11.28
N LYS A 115 17.55 -16.55 10.50
CA LYS A 115 17.56 -15.08 10.35
C LYS A 115 17.54 -14.47 11.74
N ASN A 116 18.48 -13.54 11.95
CA ASN A 116 18.76 -12.84 13.20
C ASN A 116 17.84 -13.29 14.34
N THR A 117 18.24 -14.37 15.04
CA THR A 117 17.51 -15.09 16.11
C THR A 117 17.21 -14.24 17.35
N THR A 118 17.21 -12.93 17.19
CA THR A 118 16.90 -11.92 18.20
C THR A 118 15.74 -11.03 17.76
N LEU A 119 15.34 -11.04 16.47
CA LEU A 119 14.35 -10.09 15.94
C LEU A 119 13.05 -10.79 15.50
N GLY A 120 12.00 -10.63 16.31
CA GLY A 120 10.64 -11.04 15.99
C GLY A 120 9.98 -10.14 14.95
N CYS A 121 9.02 -10.70 14.21
CA CYS A 121 8.28 -9.95 13.21
C CYS A 121 7.41 -8.85 13.83
N TYR A 122 6.89 -9.05 15.05
CA TYR A 122 6.13 -8.03 15.75
C TYR A 122 6.97 -6.78 16.08
N GLU A 123 8.16 -6.99 16.64
CA GLU A 123 9.11 -5.92 16.98
C GLU A 123 9.54 -5.16 15.73
N LEU A 124 9.88 -5.88 14.66
CA LEU A 124 10.32 -5.25 13.43
C LEU A 124 9.22 -4.40 12.77
N VAL A 125 7.98 -4.90 12.70
CA VAL A 125 6.83 -4.14 12.16
C VAL A 125 6.54 -2.91 13.02
N THR A 126 6.53 -3.08 14.35
CA THR A 126 6.26 -2.00 15.29
C THR A 126 7.34 -0.92 15.23
N SER A 127 8.61 -1.33 15.22
CA SER A 127 9.77 -0.45 15.08
C SER A 127 9.77 0.25 13.74
N PHE A 128 9.41 -0.42 12.65
CA PHE A 128 9.27 0.20 11.33
C PHE A 128 8.22 1.31 11.35
N ILE A 129 7.02 1.05 11.89
CA ILE A 129 5.94 2.03 12.01
C ILE A 129 6.38 3.24 12.83
N GLU A 130 7.10 3.03 13.93
CA GLU A 130 7.55 4.13 14.81
C GLU A 130 8.69 4.94 14.22
N SER A 131 9.73 4.29 13.70
CA SER A 131 10.91 4.96 13.17
C SER A 131 10.68 5.62 11.82
N ASN A 132 9.78 5.07 10.99
CA ASN A 132 9.53 5.56 9.63
C ASN A 132 8.22 6.36 9.50
N MET A 133 7.55 6.70 10.61
CA MET A 133 6.27 7.42 10.55
C MET A 133 6.35 8.71 9.74
N GLY A 134 7.48 9.43 9.83
CA GLY A 134 7.70 10.67 9.08
C GLY A 134 7.81 10.45 7.57
N ILE A 135 8.46 9.38 7.14
CA ILE A 135 8.58 9.01 5.73
C ILE A 135 7.20 8.60 5.18
N ILE A 136 6.47 7.77 5.93
CA ILE A 136 5.12 7.34 5.55
C ILE A 136 4.20 8.55 5.41
N ALA A 137 4.20 9.44 6.41
CA ALA A 137 3.40 10.67 6.37
C ALA A 137 3.80 11.55 5.18
N GLY A 138 5.11 11.73 4.93
CA GLY A 138 5.62 12.52 3.82
C GLY A 138 5.19 11.98 2.44
N VAL A 139 5.24 10.66 2.24
CA VAL A 139 4.76 10.02 1.00
C VAL A 139 3.27 10.28 0.81
N THR A 140 2.45 10.08 1.84
CA THR A 140 1.01 10.37 1.80
C THR A 140 0.74 11.84 1.49
N PHE A 141 1.42 12.78 2.16
CA PHE A 141 1.26 14.20 1.85
C PHE A 141 1.67 14.56 0.42
N GLY A 142 2.74 13.93 -0.11
CA GLY A 142 3.16 14.10 -1.49
C GLY A 142 2.12 13.60 -2.49
N ILE A 143 1.51 12.45 -2.22
CA ILE A 143 0.43 11.88 -3.03
C ILE A 143 -0.78 12.82 -3.01
N ALA A 144 -1.26 13.20 -1.83
CA ALA A 144 -2.36 14.15 -1.67
C ALA A 144 -2.12 15.49 -2.40
N PHE A 145 -0.91 16.06 -2.28
CA PHE A 145 -0.54 17.28 -2.99
C PHE A 145 -0.58 17.09 -4.51
N SER A 146 -0.03 15.98 -5.01
CA SER A 146 -0.03 15.68 -6.45
C SER A 146 -1.46 15.52 -7.01
N GLN A 147 -2.38 14.96 -6.23
CA GLN A 147 -3.79 14.84 -6.61
C GLN A 147 -4.48 16.20 -6.69
N VAL A 148 -4.31 17.06 -5.67
CA VAL A 148 -4.89 18.41 -5.66
C VAL A 148 -4.36 19.26 -6.81
N HIS A 149 -3.06 19.16 -7.09
CA HIS A 149 -2.44 19.81 -8.23
C HIS A 149 -3.07 19.34 -9.54
N THR A 150 -3.14 18.03 -9.78
CA THR A 150 -3.75 17.43 -10.98
C THR A 150 -5.21 17.85 -11.14
N GLN A 151 -5.97 17.86 -10.05
CA GLN A 151 -7.36 18.29 -10.03
C GLN A 151 -7.52 19.76 -10.45
N TYR A 152 -6.64 20.64 -9.95
CA TYR A 152 -6.63 22.05 -10.31
C TYR A 152 -6.37 22.28 -11.80
N TYR A 153 -5.34 21.66 -12.38
CA TYR A 153 -5.06 21.77 -13.82
C TYR A 153 -6.19 21.22 -14.67
N THR A 154 -6.80 20.12 -14.25
CA THR A 154 -7.93 19.51 -14.96
C THR A 154 -9.12 20.47 -15.00
N ILE A 155 -9.46 21.09 -13.88
CA ILE A 155 -10.55 22.07 -13.80
C ILE A 155 -10.24 23.30 -14.66
N MET A 156 -9.04 23.89 -14.52
CA MET A 156 -8.63 25.06 -15.32
C MET A 156 -8.65 24.76 -16.82
N HIS A 157 -8.17 23.61 -17.23
CA HIS A 157 -8.17 23.20 -18.63
C HIS A 157 -9.60 23.02 -19.14
N ASN A 158 -10.48 22.37 -18.37
CA ASN A 158 -11.88 22.20 -18.75
C ASN A 158 -12.62 23.54 -18.87
N THR A 159 -12.42 24.48 -17.92
CA THR A 159 -13.05 25.80 -17.99
C THR A 159 -12.56 26.61 -19.20
N THR A 160 -11.26 26.54 -19.50
CA THR A 160 -10.66 27.19 -20.67
C THR A 160 -11.18 26.60 -21.99
N LEU A 161 -11.38 25.29 -22.06
CA LEU A 161 -12.00 24.65 -23.23
C LEU A 161 -13.45 25.08 -23.40
N THR A 162 -14.25 25.07 -22.33
CA THR A 162 -15.65 25.51 -22.40
C THR A 162 -15.77 26.96 -22.87
N SER A 163 -14.93 27.87 -22.36
CA SER A 163 -14.95 29.27 -22.80
C SER A 163 -14.50 29.43 -24.25
N TRP A 164 -13.51 28.67 -24.71
CA TRP A 164 -13.09 28.67 -26.11
C TRP A 164 -14.19 28.18 -27.06
N PHE A 165 -14.91 27.11 -26.68
CA PHE A 165 -16.05 26.61 -27.45
C PHE A 165 -17.18 27.65 -27.53
N GLU A 166 -17.57 28.26 -26.41
CA GLU A 166 -18.58 29.33 -26.37
C GLU A 166 -18.19 30.53 -27.25
N LEU A 167 -16.93 30.98 -27.17
CA LEU A 167 -16.42 32.08 -28.01
C LEU A 167 -16.44 31.74 -29.51
N ASN A 168 -16.08 30.53 -29.89
CA ASN A 168 -16.13 30.09 -31.28
C ASN A 168 -17.56 29.93 -31.80
N GLN A 169 -18.50 29.47 -30.96
CA GLN A 169 -19.92 29.46 -31.33
C GLN A 169 -20.43 30.87 -31.54
N LEU A 170 -20.10 31.82 -30.65
CA LEU A 170 -20.46 33.23 -30.80
C LEU A 170 -19.87 33.83 -32.08
N GLN A 171 -18.58 33.63 -32.37
CA GLN A 171 -17.98 34.12 -33.61
C GLN A 171 -18.63 33.51 -34.87
N ASN A 172 -18.97 32.22 -34.86
CA ASN A 172 -19.68 31.60 -35.98
C ASN A 172 -21.10 32.16 -36.16
N VAL A 173 -21.82 32.43 -35.07
CA VAL A 173 -23.15 33.08 -35.14
C VAL A 173 -23.03 34.50 -35.71
N PHE A 174 -22.05 35.29 -35.26
CA PHE A 174 -21.80 36.64 -35.80
C PHE A 174 -21.27 36.63 -37.24
N SER A 175 -20.64 35.54 -37.70
CA SER A 175 -20.16 35.42 -39.07
C SER A 175 -21.24 35.00 -40.07
N VAL A 176 -22.38 34.48 -39.60
CA VAL A 176 -23.49 34.00 -40.44
C VAL A 176 -24.68 34.99 -40.42
N ALA A 177 -24.69 35.94 -39.49
CA ALA A 177 -25.65 37.06 -39.41
C ALA A 177 -25.16 38.27 -40.21
#